data_AF-A0A7T5EZC5-F1
#
_entry.id   AF-A0A7T5EZC5-F1
#
_cell.length_a   1.000
_cell.length_b   1.000
_cell.length_c   1.000
_cell.angle_alpha   90.00
_cell.angle_beta   90.00
_cell.angle_gamma   90.00
#
_symmetry.space_group_name_H-M   'P 1'
#
loop_
_entity.id
_entity.type
_entity.pdbx_description
1 polymer ?
#
loop_
_entity_poly.entity_id
_entity_poly.type
_entity_poly.pdbx_seq_one_letter_code
_entity_poly.pdbx_strand_id
1 'polypeptide(L)' 'MFDIAAALLLGMGALGSGVGDGLVMSKYVEGISRQPEARGQIFAGSILGIAFVEAFPVIAMAFGIIILFGSGQL' A
#
# COMPACT_ATOMS: atom_id res chain seq x y z
N MET A 1 6.42 17.16 -18.64
CA MET A 1 5.62 17.68 -17.48
C MET A 1 4.75 16.59 -16.87
N PHE A 2 4.18 15.70 -17.67
CA PHE A 2 3.47 14.51 -17.19
C PHE A 2 4.34 13.54 -16.37
N ASP A 3 5.66 13.50 -16.63
CA ASP A 3 6.61 12.65 -15.91
C ASP A 3 6.73 13.01 -14.43
N ILE A 4 6.73 14.32 -14.12
CA ILE A 4 6.76 14.81 -12.73
C ILE A 4 5.46 14.44 -12.02
N ALA A 5 4.31 14.54 -12.71
CA ALA A 5 3.04 14.13 -12.15
C ALA A 5 3.00 12.61 -11.86
N ALA A 6 3.51 11.79 -12.78
CA ALA A 6 3.63 10.34 -12.57
C ALA A 6 4.58 9.99 -11.41
N ALA A 7 5.74 10.66 -11.34
CA ALA A 7 6.71 10.46 -10.26
C ALA A 7 6.13 10.83 -8.89
N LEU A 8 5.39 11.95 -8.80
CA LEU A 8 4.71 12.35 -7.56
C LEU A 8 3.60 11.38 -7.19
N LEU A 9 2.77 10.97 -8.14
CA LEU A 9 1.64 10.07 -7.90
C LEU A 9 2.12 8.70 -7.41
N LEU A 10 3.12 8.12 -8.07
CA LEU A 10 3.72 6.84 -7.69
C LEU A 10 4.52 6.96 -6.38
N GLY A 11 5.32 8.01 -6.22
CA GLY A 11 6.14 8.24 -5.04
C GLY A 11 5.29 8.44 -3.78
N MET A 12 4.23 9.24 -3.86
CA MET A 12 3.29 9.45 -2.74
C MET A 12 2.49 8.17 -2.44
N GLY A 13 2.12 7.39 -3.45
CA GLY A 13 1.50 6.08 -3.27
C GLY A 13 2.40 5.11 -2.49
N ALA A 14 3.67 5.01 -2.89
CA ALA A 14 4.66 4.16 -2.23
C ALA A 14 4.98 4.61 -0.79
N LEU A 15 5.03 5.92 -0.53
CA LEU A 15 5.20 6.45 0.82
C LEU A 15 3.98 6.12 1.70
N GLY A 16 2.77 6.29 1.16
CA GLY A 16 1.53 5.97 1.85
C GLY A 16 1.43 4.50 2.22
N SER A 17 1.68 3.59 1.28
CA SER A 17 1.67 2.14 1.56
C SER A 17 2.78 1.73 2.51
N GLY A 18 4.01 2.19 2.30
CA GLY A 18 5.15 1.82 3.15
C GLY A 18 4.93 2.19 4.62
N VAL A 19 4.36 3.37 4.90
CA VAL A 19 4.02 3.78 6.27
C VAL A 19 2.80 3.01 6.78
N GLY A 20 1.75 2.87 5.98
CA GLY A 20 0.51 2.20 6.36
C GLY A 20 0.72 0.72 6.70
N ASP A 21 1.40 -0.02 5.84
CA ASP A 21 1.71 -1.44 6.02
C ASP A 21 2.65 -1.65 7.20
N GLY A 22 3.65 -0.78 7.37
CA GLY A 22 4.52 -0.80 8.54
C GLY A 22 3.73 -0.68 9.85
N LEU A 23 2.73 0.20 9.90
CA LEU A 23 1.85 0.36 11.05
C LEU A 23 0.96 -0.87 11.26
N VAL A 24 0.30 -1.38 10.22
CA VAL A 24 -0.54 -2.59 10.33
C VAL A 24 0.27 -3.78 10.80
N MET A 25 1.45 -3.99 10.23
CA MET A 25 2.32 -5.11 10.58
C MET A 25 2.90 -4.97 11.99
N SER A 26 3.24 -3.75 12.43
CA SER A 26 3.67 -3.52 13.82
C SER A 26 2.60 -3.94 14.83
N LYS A 27 1.32 -3.65 14.53
CA LYS A 27 0.19 -4.02 15.37
C LYS A 27 -0.17 -5.50 15.29
N TYR A 28 0.02 -6.11 14.12
CA TYR A 28 -0.04 -7.56 13.99
C TYR A 28 0.97 -8.24 14.91
N VAL A 29 2.25 -7.85 14.87
CA VAL A 29 3.31 -8.42 15.70
C VAL A 29 3.04 -8.20 17.19
N GLU A 30 2.65 -6.98 17.58
CA GLU A 30 2.27 -6.68 18.97
C GLU A 30 1.09 -7.55 19.44
N GLY A 31 0.07 -7.73 18.59
CA GLY A 31 -1.11 -8.53 18.87
C GLY A 31 -0.79 -10.00 19.07
N ILE A 32 -0.09 -10.63 18.13
CA ILE A 32 0.25 -12.07 18.23
C ILE A 32 1.23 -12.35 19.37
N SER A 33 2.06 -11.37 19.75
CA SER A 33 2.98 -11.52 20.88
C SER A 33 2.23 -11.51 22.22
N ARG A 34 1.11 -10.79 22.31
CA ARG A 34 0.25 -10.74 23.49
C ARG A 34 -0.74 -11.91 23.56
N GLN A 35 -1.27 -12.34 22.42
CA GLN A 35 -2.26 -13.42 22.32
C GLN A 35 -1.95 -14.35 21.13
N PRO A 36 -1.03 -15.32 21.30
CA PRO A 36 -0.65 -16.26 20.25
C PRO A 36 -1.81 -17.11 19.73
N GLU A 37 -2.76 -17.48 20.60
CA GLU A 37 -3.94 -18.26 20.27
C GLU A 37 -4.90 -17.54 19.33
N ALA A 38 -4.89 -16.20 19.34
CA ALA A 38 -5.72 -15.37 18.47
C ALA A 38 -5.09 -15.09 17.10
N ARG A 39 -3.91 -15.69 16.78
CA ARG A 39 -3.15 -15.41 15.55
C ARG A 39 -3.98 -15.47 14.28
N GLY A 40 -4.87 -16.46 14.14
CA GLY A 40 -5.71 -16.60 12.96
C GLY A 40 -6.66 -15.41 12.75
N GLN A 41 -7.30 -14.95 13.82
CA GLN A 41 -8.22 -13.81 13.79
C GLN A 41 -7.47 -12.49 13.56
N ILE A 42 -6.35 -12.30 14.25
CA ILE A 42 -5.50 -11.10 14.10
C ILE A 42 -4.95 -11.02 12.67
N PHE A 43 -4.48 -12.13 12.11
CA PHE A 43 -4.00 -12.20 10.72
C PHE A 43 -5.09 -11.81 9.71
N ALA A 44 -6.30 -12.36 9.84
CA ALA A 44 -7.41 -12.01 8.96
C ALA A 44 -7.73 -10.51 9.00
N GLY A 45 -7.74 -9.91 10.19
CA GLY A 45 -7.91 -8.46 10.36
C GLY A 45 -6.77 -7.65 9.74
N SER A 46 -5.52 -8.10 9.88
CA SER A 46 -4.34 -7.44 9.29
C SER A 46 -4.34 -7.48 7.77
N ILE A 47 -4.77 -8.59 7.15
CA ILE A 47 -4.90 -8.67 5.69
C ILE A 47 -5.95 -7.68 5.17
N LEU A 48 -7.09 -7.55 5.86
CA LEU A 48 -8.09 -6.54 5.51
C LEU A 48 -7.53 -5.11 5.69
N GLY A 49 -6.75 -4.88 6.75
CA GLY A 49 -6.03 -3.62 6.97
C GLY A 49 -5.09 -3.27 5.83
N ILE A 50 -4.23 -4.21 5.41
CA ILE A 50 -3.32 -4.05 4.27
C ILE A 50 -4.11 -3.79 2.98
N ALA A 51 -5.20 -4.53 2.74
CA ALA A 51 -6.03 -4.33 1.56
C ALA A 51 -6.61 -2.90 1.46
N PHE A 52 -6.95 -2.29 2.60
CA PHE A 52 -7.38 -0.89 2.63
C PHE A 52 -6.23 0.10 2.44
N VAL A 53 -5.05 -0.18 3.02
CA VAL A 53 -3.84 0.62 2.81
C VAL A 53 -3.45 0.63 1.32
N GLU A 54 -3.50 -0.53 0.67
CA GLU A 54 -3.09 -0.74 -0.72
C GLU A 54 -4.12 -0.28 -1.77
N ALA A 55 -5.38 -0.05 -1.39
CA ALA A 55 -6.43 0.31 -2.35
C ALA A 55 -6.07 1.55 -3.20
N PHE A 56 -5.60 2.62 -2.56
CA PHE A 56 -5.21 3.85 -3.27
C PHE A 56 -3.84 3.76 -3.95
N PRO A 57 -2.78 3.18 -3.34
CA PRO A 57 -1.51 2.90 -4.00
C PRO A 57 -1.64 2.09 -5.29
N VAL A 58 -2.47 1.04 -5.30
CA VAL A 58 -2.70 0.23 -6.51
C VAL A 58 -3.40 1.05 -7.60
N ILE A 59 -4.38 1.89 -7.23
CA ILE A 59 -5.02 2.82 -8.17
C ILE A 59 -4.01 3.82 -8.73
N ALA A 60 -3.16 4.41 -7.86
CA ALA A 60 -2.10 5.31 -8.26
C ALA A 60 -1.10 4.60 -9.20
N MET A 61 -0.73 3.36 -8.91
CA MET A 61 0.13 2.57 -9.79
C MET A 61 -0.49 2.40 -11.18
N ALA A 62 -1.77 2.07 -11.27
CA ALA A 62 -2.47 1.93 -12.55
C ALA A 62 -2.43 3.23 -13.37
N PHE A 63 -2.76 4.37 -12.75
CA PHE A 63 -2.71 5.66 -13.44
C PHE A 63 -1.29 6.08 -13.80
N GLY A 64 -0.31 5.85 -12.92
CA GLY A 64 1.10 6.15 -13.18
C GLY A 64 1.63 5.39 -14.39
N ILE A 65 1.31 4.10 -14.52
CA ILE A 65 1.66 3.29 -15.69
C ILE A 65 1.01 3.85 -16.97
N ILE A 66 -0.27 4.22 -16.92
CA ILE A 66 -0.97 4.81 -18.08
C ILE A 66 -0.34 6.14 -18.49
N ILE A 67 0.07 6.99 -17.55
CA ILE A 67 0.70 8.27 -17.88
C ILE A 67 2.07 8.07 -18.53
N LEU A 68 2.87 7.14 -17.98
CA LEU A 68 4.24 6.88 -18.44
C LEU A 68 4.28 6.19 -19.81
N PHE A 69 3.38 5.25 -20.07
CA PHE A 69 3.43 4.41 -21.28
C PHE A 69 2.26 4.63 -22.25
N GLY A 70 1.13 5.14 -21.78
CA GLY A 70 -0.05 5.39 -22.60
C GLY A 70 -0.04 6.73 -23.35
N SER A 71 0.87 7.64 -23.01
CA SER A 71 0.99 8.96 -23.64
C SER A 71 1.74 8.94 -24.98
N GLY A 72 2.25 7.79 -25.44
CA GLY A 72 3.00 7.65 -26.70
C GLY A 72 4.32 8.42 -26.73
N GLN A 73 4.86 8.77 -25.55
CA GLN A 73 6.13 9.49 -25.40
C GLN A 73 7.35 8.55 -25.35
N LEU A 74 7.12 7.24 -25.46
CA LEU A 74 8.10 6.18 -25.66
C LEU A 74 7.70 5.32 -26.85
#